data_AF-A0A4R3A2V0-F1
#
_entry.id   AF-A0A4R3A2V0-F1
#
_cell.length_a   1.000
_cell.length_b   1.000
_cell.length_c   1.000
_cell.angle_alpha   90.00
_cell.angle_beta   90.00
_cell.angle_gamma   90.00
#
_symmetry.space_group_name_H-M   'P 1'
#
loop_
_entity.id
_entity.type
_entity.pdbx_description
1 polymer ?
#
loop_
_entity_poly.entity_id
_entity_poly.type
_entity_poly.pdbx_seq_one_letter_code
_entity_poly.pdbx_strand_id
1 'polypeptide(L)'
;MSVIPALPRKFHGPSIWALYVIGLCPAAWYFYLGATGGLGINPVKEFEHLLGLWALRFIIATLAVTPLRDLVGINWIRYRRALGLLAFYYVVMHFSVWMLLDLGMDVHAVLGDILKRPYISIGMVCLAALVPLAVTSNNYSIRRLGKLWIDMHHLIYPIALGGALHYFLAVKSITTGPFIHIAAIALLLAYRPLRKPIMRWKRARKSVDSPQPAHR
;
A
#
# COMPACT_ATOMS: atom_id res chain seq x y z
N MET A 1 6.53 -10.48 -26.26
CA MET A 1 7.85 -9.96 -25.83
C MET A 1 7.61 -8.55 -25.33
N SER A 2 7.94 -8.24 -24.07
CA SER A 2 7.73 -6.88 -23.53
C SER A 2 8.84 -5.94 -24.04
N VAL A 3 8.43 -4.92 -24.80
CA VAL A 3 9.30 -3.95 -25.52
C VAL A 3 9.90 -2.89 -24.57
N ILE A 4 9.68 -3.01 -23.26
CA ILE A 4 10.19 -2.02 -22.31
C ILE A 4 11.66 -2.32 -22.01
N PRO A 5 12.61 -1.43 -22.38
CA PRO A 5 14.01 -1.62 -22.03
C PRO A 5 14.16 -1.75 -20.52
N ALA A 6 14.71 -2.87 -20.07
CA ALA A 6 14.93 -3.11 -18.66
C ALA A 6 16.01 -2.15 -18.14
N LEU A 7 15.71 -1.43 -17.06
CA LEU A 7 16.67 -0.51 -16.45
C LEU A 7 18.01 -1.23 -16.17
N PRO A 8 19.17 -0.67 -16.56
CA PRO A 8 20.48 -1.26 -16.28
C PRO A 8 20.69 -1.52 -14.78
N ARG A 9 21.39 -2.61 -14.42
CA ARG A 9 21.60 -3.03 -13.01
C ARG A 9 22.15 -1.93 -12.10
N LYS A 10 23.07 -1.11 -12.62
CA LYS A 10 23.66 0.03 -11.91
C LYS A 10 22.64 1.06 -11.40
N PHE A 11 21.48 1.18 -12.06
CA PHE A 11 20.44 2.13 -11.68
C PHE A 11 19.36 1.54 -10.78
N HIS A 12 19.45 0.25 -10.41
CA HIS A 12 18.41 -0.40 -9.59
C HIS A 12 18.32 0.17 -8.17
N GLY A 13 19.46 0.46 -7.54
CA GLY A 13 19.49 1.12 -6.22
C GLY A 13 18.96 2.56 -6.29
N PRO A 14 19.54 3.42 -7.15
CA PRO A 14 19.06 4.79 -7.33
C PRO A 14 17.58 4.90 -7.66
N SER A 15 17.02 3.98 -8.46
CA SER A 15 15.59 4.03 -8.81
C SER A 15 14.66 3.72 -7.63
N ILE A 16 15.11 2.93 -6.66
CA ILE A 16 14.34 2.68 -5.43
C ILE A 16 14.37 3.93 -4.54
N TRP A 17 15.52 4.58 -4.41
CA TRP A 17 15.62 5.84 -3.67
C TRP A 17 14.80 6.96 -4.31
N ALA A 18 14.83 7.07 -5.64
CA ALA A 18 13.98 7.99 -6.37
C ALA A 18 12.49 7.75 -6.09
N LEU A 19 12.06 6.48 -5.99
CA LEU A 19 10.69 6.15 -5.63
C LEU A 19 10.32 6.63 -4.22
N TYR A 20 11.23 6.56 -3.24
CA TYR A 20 10.97 7.13 -1.91
C TYR A 20 10.82 8.65 -1.96
N VAL A 21 11.73 9.34 -2.65
CA VAL A 21 11.68 10.80 -2.80
C VAL A 21 10.37 11.21 -3.45
N ILE A 22 10.07 10.67 -4.63
CA ILE A 22 8.83 10.95 -5.36
C ILE A 22 7.61 10.56 -4.53
N GLY A 23 7.67 9.43 -3.83
CA GLY A 23 6.59 8.94 -2.98
C GLY A 23 6.31 9.83 -1.77
N LEU A 24 7.32 10.52 -1.23
CA LEU A 24 7.18 11.45 -0.10
C LEU A 24 6.87 12.88 -0.53
N CYS A 25 7.10 13.25 -1.80
CA CYS A 25 6.78 14.58 -2.33
C CYS A 25 5.34 15.04 -2.05
N PRO A 26 4.28 14.21 -2.24
CA PRO A 26 2.92 14.63 -1.93
C PRO A 26 2.74 15.05 -0.47
N ALA A 27 3.27 14.29 0.49
CA ALA A 27 3.20 14.66 1.91
C ALA A 27 3.87 16.01 2.17
N ALA A 28 5.07 16.24 1.63
CA ALA A 28 5.78 17.52 1.78
C ALA A 28 5.00 18.69 1.13
N TRP A 29 4.43 18.46 -0.05
CA TRP A 29 3.65 19.46 -0.78
C TRP A 29 2.38 19.85 -0.03
N TYR A 30 1.59 18.87 0.45
CA TYR A 30 0.38 19.17 1.20
C TYR A 30 0.67 19.76 2.57
N PHE A 31 1.77 19.38 3.21
CA PHE A 31 2.23 20.05 4.42
C PHE A 31 2.53 21.53 4.16
N TYR A 32 3.26 21.84 3.08
CA TYR A 32 3.52 23.22 2.66
C TYR A 32 2.22 23.99 2.38
N LEU A 33 1.28 23.40 1.66
CA LEU A 33 -0.03 24.02 1.42
C LEU A 33 -0.80 24.25 2.72
N GLY A 34 -0.79 23.30 3.66
CA GLY A 34 -1.39 23.47 4.97
C GLY A 34 -0.78 24.62 5.76
N ALA A 35 0.54 24.75 5.74
CA ALA A 35 1.27 25.81 6.42
C ALA A 35 1.12 27.19 5.77
N THR A 36 0.80 27.26 4.47
CA THR A 36 0.66 28.51 3.71
C THR A 36 -0.78 28.90 3.39
N GLY A 37 -1.76 28.19 3.97
CA GLY A 37 -3.19 28.48 3.79
C GLY A 37 -3.81 27.92 2.50
N GLY A 38 -3.09 27.10 1.73
CA GLY A 38 -3.55 26.49 0.49
C GLY A 38 -4.46 25.25 0.64
N LEU A 39 -4.71 24.78 1.87
CA LEU A 39 -5.61 23.63 2.15
C LEU A 39 -7.02 24.04 2.66
N GLY A 40 -7.36 25.32 2.59
CA GLY A 40 -8.70 25.81 2.94
C GLY A 40 -8.94 25.97 4.45
N ILE A 41 -10.21 25.83 4.85
CA ILE A 41 -10.70 26.28 6.17
C ILE A 41 -10.16 25.41 7.33
N ASN A 42 -10.04 24.09 7.12
CA ASN A 42 -9.49 23.17 8.12
C ASN A 42 -8.28 22.42 7.54
N PRO A 43 -7.10 23.07 7.49
CA PRO A 43 -5.93 22.54 6.80
C PRO A 43 -5.37 21.28 7.48
N VAL A 44 -5.46 21.19 8.82
CA VAL A 44 -4.98 20.02 9.57
C VAL A 44 -5.79 18.78 9.19
N LYS A 45 -7.12 18.87 9.22
CA LYS A 45 -8.01 17.77 8.87
C LYS A 45 -7.89 17.36 7.40
N GLU A 46 -7.79 18.33 6.49
CA GLU A 46 -7.61 18.02 5.07
C GLU A 46 -6.27 17.33 4.82
N PHE A 47 -5.20 17.80 5.46
CA PHE A 47 -3.89 17.17 5.38
C PHE A 47 -3.91 15.73 5.93
N GLU A 48 -4.57 15.51 7.07
CA GLU A 48 -4.77 14.20 7.67
C GLU A 48 -5.46 13.23 6.69
N HIS A 49 -6.57 13.66 6.08
CA HIS A 49 -7.31 12.86 5.10
C HIS A 49 -6.47 12.54 3.86
N LEU A 50 -5.71 13.51 3.35
CA LEU A 50 -4.83 13.31 2.20
C LEU A 50 -3.73 12.29 2.51
N LEU A 51 -3.11 12.34 3.68
CA LEU A 51 -2.13 11.34 4.10
C LEU A 51 -2.73 9.94 4.17
N GLY A 52 -3.92 9.79 4.76
CA GLY A 52 -4.64 8.51 4.81
C GLY A 52 -4.98 7.97 3.41
N LEU A 53 -5.39 8.84 2.50
CA LEU A 53 -5.66 8.48 1.11
C LEU A 53 -4.40 7.99 0.37
N TRP A 54 -3.27 8.67 0.55
CA TRP A 54 -1.99 8.26 -0.03
C TRP A 54 -1.48 6.94 0.55
N ALA A 55 -1.64 6.72 1.85
CA ALA A 55 -1.36 5.41 2.47
C ALA A 55 -2.13 4.29 1.76
N LEU A 56 -3.43 4.47 1.55
CA LEU A 56 -4.28 3.48 0.88
C LEU A 56 -3.85 3.25 -0.58
N ARG A 57 -3.50 4.31 -1.30
CA ARG A 57 -2.94 4.23 -2.67
C ARG A 57 -1.64 3.43 -2.71
N PHE A 58 -0.73 3.60 -1.76
CA PHE A 58 0.50 2.81 -1.69
C PHE A 58 0.25 1.34 -1.32
N ILE A 59 -0.74 1.05 -0.47
CA ILE A 59 -1.18 -0.34 -0.21
C ILE A 59 -1.70 -0.98 -1.51
N ILE A 60 -2.58 -0.29 -2.23
CA ILE A 60 -3.11 -0.73 -3.53
C ILE A 60 -1.97 -0.98 -4.51
N ALA A 61 -1.04 -0.02 -4.66
CA ALA A 61 0.11 -0.15 -5.53
C ALA A 61 0.97 -1.37 -5.17
N THR A 62 1.21 -1.60 -3.88
CA THR A 62 1.95 -2.76 -3.36
C THR A 62 1.28 -4.09 -3.74
N LEU A 63 -0.05 -4.17 -3.59
CA LEU A 63 -0.83 -5.35 -3.96
C LEU A 63 -0.87 -5.57 -5.47
N ALA A 64 -0.92 -4.49 -6.26
CA ALA A 64 -0.99 -4.50 -7.72
C ALA A 64 0.30 -5.01 -8.40
N VAL A 65 1.46 -4.94 -7.74
CA VAL A 65 2.74 -5.42 -8.31
C VAL A 65 2.65 -6.87 -8.81
N THR A 66 1.91 -7.74 -8.11
CA THR A 66 1.80 -9.16 -8.46
C THR A 66 0.93 -9.42 -9.69
N PRO A 67 -0.34 -8.97 -9.77
CA PRO A 67 -1.15 -9.12 -10.97
C PRO A 67 -0.52 -8.41 -12.17
N LEU A 68 0.12 -7.24 -11.99
CA LEU A 68 0.80 -6.55 -13.09
C LEU A 68 1.91 -7.41 -13.71
N ARG A 69 2.70 -8.08 -12.88
CA ARG A 69 3.71 -9.03 -13.36
C ARG A 69 3.09 -10.24 -14.05
N ASP A 70 2.08 -10.84 -13.44
CA ASP A 70 1.53 -12.13 -13.88
C ASP A 70 0.62 -11.99 -15.14
N LEU A 71 -0.11 -10.88 -15.25
CA LEU A 71 -1.05 -10.61 -16.34
C LEU A 71 -0.39 -9.83 -17.48
N VAL A 72 0.29 -8.72 -17.15
CA VAL A 72 0.86 -7.77 -18.13
C VAL A 72 2.33 -8.08 -18.46
N GLY A 73 3.03 -8.80 -17.60
CA GLY A 73 4.44 -9.16 -17.81
C GLY A 73 5.45 -8.11 -17.34
N ILE A 74 4.99 -7.04 -16.67
CA ILE A 74 5.86 -5.97 -16.16
C ILE A 74 6.43 -6.37 -14.80
N ASN A 75 7.75 -6.54 -14.71
CA ASN A 75 8.41 -7.02 -13.50
C ASN A 75 8.86 -5.89 -12.56
N TRP A 76 7.92 -5.38 -11.75
CA TRP A 76 8.18 -4.34 -10.74
C TRP A 76 8.36 -4.90 -9.32
N ILE A 77 8.66 -6.19 -9.19
CA ILE A 77 8.77 -6.85 -7.87
C ILE A 77 9.78 -6.17 -6.93
N ARG A 78 10.83 -5.57 -7.50
CA ARG A 78 11.87 -4.82 -6.76
C ARG A 78 11.31 -3.62 -5.98
N TYR A 79 10.26 -2.98 -6.49
CA TYR A 79 9.67 -1.77 -5.89
C TYR A 79 8.62 -2.11 -4.84
N ARG A 80 8.18 -3.38 -4.75
CA ARG A 80 7.12 -3.81 -3.82
C ARG A 80 7.44 -3.46 -2.37
N ARG A 81 8.69 -3.64 -1.96
CA ARG A 81 9.13 -3.30 -0.60
C ARG A 81 9.06 -1.80 -0.34
N ALA A 82 9.55 -0.99 -1.28
CA ALA A 82 9.55 0.46 -1.15
C ALA A 82 8.12 1.03 -1.08
N LEU A 83 7.21 0.53 -1.93
CA LEU A 83 5.80 0.91 -1.88
C LEU A 83 5.14 0.54 -0.54
N GLY A 84 5.45 -0.63 0.02
CA GLY A 84 4.92 -1.04 1.33
C GLY A 84 5.45 -0.18 2.47
N LEU A 85 6.72 0.21 2.43
CA LEU A 85 7.31 1.12 3.42
C LEU A 85 6.79 2.56 3.27
N LEU A 86 6.58 3.04 2.05
CA LEU A 86 5.89 4.31 1.81
C LEU A 86 4.48 4.31 2.40
N ALA A 87 3.71 3.24 2.19
CA ALA A 87 2.40 3.09 2.83
C ALA A 87 2.51 3.23 4.36
N PHE A 88 3.45 2.52 4.99
CA PHE A 88 3.67 2.62 6.42
C PHE A 88 4.03 4.04 6.89
N TYR A 89 4.95 4.72 6.20
CA TYR A 89 5.31 6.10 6.53
C TYR A 89 4.12 7.04 6.44
N TYR A 90 3.26 6.89 5.43
CA TYR A 90 2.04 7.68 5.31
C TYR A 90 1.02 7.37 6.40
N VAL A 91 0.87 6.10 6.82
CA VAL A 91 -0.01 5.76 7.96
C VAL A 91 0.53 6.38 9.26
N VAL A 92 1.84 6.35 9.49
CA VAL A 92 2.46 6.99 10.66
C VAL A 92 2.26 8.49 10.62
N MET A 93 2.52 9.15 9.48
CA MET A 93 2.27 10.60 9.33
C MET A 93 0.78 10.94 9.55
N HIS A 94 -0.14 10.15 8.98
CA HIS A 94 -1.58 10.31 9.17
C HIS A 94 -1.97 10.24 10.65
N PHE A 95 -1.50 9.21 11.36
CA PHE A 95 -1.70 9.07 12.80
C PHE A 95 -1.06 10.23 13.59
N SER A 96 0.15 10.66 13.23
CA SER A 96 0.83 11.77 13.88
C SER A 96 0.11 13.10 13.69
N VAL A 97 -0.50 13.36 12.53
CA VAL A 97 -1.30 14.58 12.33
C VAL A 97 -2.51 14.58 13.27
N TRP A 98 -3.27 13.49 13.33
CA TRP A 98 -4.39 13.37 14.27
C TRP A 98 -3.95 13.53 15.73
N MET A 99 -2.92 12.81 16.16
CA MET A 99 -2.47 12.82 17.56
C MET A 99 -1.81 14.15 17.96
N LEU A 100 -0.94 14.71 17.12
CA LEU A 100 -0.10 15.86 17.47
C LEU A 100 -0.76 17.18 17.09
N LEU A 101 -1.37 17.27 15.90
CA LEU A 101 -1.87 18.53 15.35
C LEU A 101 -3.37 18.73 15.60
N ASP A 102 -4.18 17.68 15.51
CA ASP A 102 -5.63 17.77 15.74
C ASP A 102 -5.95 17.74 17.24
N LEU A 103 -5.37 16.78 17.98
CA LEU A 103 -5.63 16.59 19.42
C LEU A 103 -4.58 17.20 20.36
N GLY A 104 -3.48 17.75 19.84
CA GLY A 104 -2.47 18.43 20.67
C GLY A 104 -1.80 17.54 21.72
N MET A 105 -1.72 16.22 21.50
CA MET A 105 -1.25 15.21 22.46
C MET A 105 -2.10 15.05 23.72
N ASP A 106 -3.36 15.49 23.72
CA ASP A 106 -4.29 15.21 24.81
C ASP A 106 -4.65 13.71 24.85
N VAL A 107 -4.05 12.98 25.79
CA VAL A 107 -4.24 11.54 25.96
C VAL A 107 -5.70 11.19 26.32
N HIS A 108 -6.40 12.06 27.04
CA HIS A 108 -7.81 11.83 27.38
C HIS A 108 -8.71 11.97 26.15
N ALA A 109 -8.45 12.98 25.31
CA ALA A 109 -9.15 13.14 24.04
C ALA A 109 -8.89 11.96 23.10
N VAL A 110 -7.62 11.54 22.96
CA VAL A 110 -7.21 10.37 22.16
C VAL A 110 -7.95 9.11 22.60
N LEU A 111 -7.96 8.81 23.90
CA LEU A 111 -8.63 7.61 24.41
C LEU A 111 -10.15 7.69 24.23
N GLY A 112 -10.73 8.86 24.46
CA GLY A 112 -12.15 9.12 24.22
C GLY A 112 -12.55 8.87 22.77
N ASP A 113 -11.74 9.32 21.82
CA ASP A 113 -11.97 9.14 20.39
C ASP A 113 -11.84 7.68 19.96
N ILE A 114 -10.81 6.97 20.43
CA ILE A 114 -10.62 5.54 20.14
C ILE A 114 -11.85 4.72 20.57
N LEU A 115 -12.37 4.98 21.77
CA LEU A 115 -13.50 4.25 22.33
C LEU A 115 -14.84 4.61 21.68
N LYS A 116 -15.05 5.88 21.32
CA LYS A 116 -16.33 6.38 20.78
C LYS A 116 -16.44 6.22 19.27
N ARG A 117 -15.33 6.11 18.54
CA ARG A 117 -15.31 6.14 17.07
C ARG A 117 -14.75 4.82 16.53
N PRO A 118 -15.61 3.93 16.00
CA PRO A 118 -15.17 2.59 15.57
C PRO A 118 -14.14 2.65 14.43
N TYR A 119 -14.23 3.66 13.55
CA TYR A 119 -13.24 3.83 12.49
C TYR A 119 -11.84 4.09 13.04
N ILE A 120 -11.68 4.88 14.11
CA ILE A 120 -10.37 5.13 14.73
C ILE A 120 -9.80 3.83 15.30
N SER A 121 -10.62 3.07 16.03
CA SER A 121 -10.23 1.73 16.52
C SER A 121 -9.73 0.80 15.42
N ILE A 122 -10.43 0.74 14.27
CA ILE A 122 -9.99 -0.04 13.10
C ILE A 122 -8.64 0.47 12.58
N GLY A 123 -8.47 1.79 12.50
CA GLY A 123 -7.21 2.43 12.09
C GLY A 123 -6.05 2.05 13.01
N MET A 124 -6.25 2.06 14.33
CA MET A 124 -5.23 1.69 15.32
C MET A 124 -4.82 0.22 15.20
N VAL A 125 -5.78 -0.70 15.00
CA VAL A 125 -5.48 -2.12 14.75
C VAL A 125 -4.68 -2.29 13.47
N CYS A 126 -5.03 -1.58 12.39
CA CYS A 126 -4.29 -1.63 11.14
C CYS A 126 -2.87 -1.08 11.28
N LEU A 127 -2.69 0.04 11.98
CA LEU A 127 -1.38 0.61 12.30
C LEU A 127 -0.53 -0.39 13.10
N ALA A 128 -1.08 -0.95 14.17
CA ALA A 128 -0.39 -1.95 14.99
C ALA A 128 0.03 -3.18 14.16
N ALA A 129 -0.82 -3.65 13.26
CA ALA A 129 -0.50 -4.75 12.36
C ALA A 129 0.54 -4.38 11.28
N LEU A 130 0.63 -3.11 10.88
CA LEU A 130 1.64 -2.64 9.92
C LEU A 130 3.04 -2.53 10.52
N VAL A 131 3.17 -2.23 11.81
CA VAL A 131 4.47 -2.11 12.50
C VAL A 131 5.37 -3.33 12.28
N PRO A 132 4.96 -4.58 12.57
CA PRO A 132 5.83 -5.75 12.37
C PRO A 132 6.19 -5.96 10.90
N LEU A 133 5.31 -5.63 9.95
CA LEU A 133 5.59 -5.69 8.51
C LEU A 133 6.69 -4.69 8.13
N ALA A 134 6.63 -3.47 8.65
CA ALA A 134 7.64 -2.45 8.40
C ALA A 134 8.99 -2.81 9.03
N VAL A 135 9.00 -3.22 10.30
CA VAL A 135 10.22 -3.62 11.02
C VAL A 135 10.94 -4.79 10.33
N THR A 136 10.18 -5.74 9.79
CA THR A 136 10.74 -6.92 9.11
C THR A 136 10.88 -6.75 7.59
N SER A 137 10.71 -5.53 7.07
CA SER A 137 10.92 -5.20 5.65
C SER A 137 12.40 -4.99 5.32
N ASN A 138 13.27 -5.91 5.74
CA ASN A 138 14.71 -5.86 5.50
C ASN A 138 15.26 -7.24 5.07
N ASN A 139 16.46 -7.25 4.48
CA ASN A 139 17.04 -8.49 3.96
C ASN A 139 17.41 -9.48 5.06
N TYR A 140 17.73 -8.99 6.26
CA TYR A 140 18.09 -9.83 7.39
C TYR A 140 16.88 -10.65 7.88
N SER A 141 15.74 -10.00 8.14
CA SER A 141 14.50 -10.65 8.58
C SER A 141 13.99 -11.66 7.55
N ILE A 142 14.06 -11.36 6.26
CA ILE A 142 13.67 -12.29 5.20
C ILE A 142 14.50 -13.58 5.26
N ARG A 143 15.82 -13.45 5.41
CA ARG A 143 16.74 -14.59 5.51
C ARG A 143 16.56 -15.36 6.81
N ARG A 144 16.30 -14.68 7.92
CA ARG A 144 16.23 -15.26 9.25
C ARG A 144 14.91 -15.97 9.54
N LEU A 145 13.78 -15.40 9.11
CA LEU A 145 12.44 -15.88 9.45
C LEU A 145 11.85 -16.83 8.39
N GLY A 146 12.35 -16.80 7.15
CA GLY A 146 11.94 -17.73 6.08
C GLY A 146 10.42 -17.75 5.86
N LYS A 147 9.78 -18.90 6.08
CA LYS A 147 8.32 -19.07 5.88
C LYS A 147 7.49 -18.16 6.80
N LEU A 148 7.91 -17.98 8.05
CA LEU A 148 7.19 -17.14 9.02
C LEU A 148 7.10 -15.68 8.55
N TRP A 149 8.12 -15.19 7.82
CA TRP A 149 8.08 -13.87 7.20
C TRP A 149 6.95 -13.74 6.17
N ILE A 150 6.75 -14.79 5.37
CA ILE A 150 5.70 -14.83 4.34
C ILE A 150 4.32 -14.82 5.01
N ASP A 151 4.14 -15.68 6.02
CA ASP A 151 2.87 -15.81 6.74
C ASP A 151 2.50 -14.50 7.46
N MET A 152 3.46 -13.85 8.11
CA MET A 152 3.26 -12.54 8.72
C MET A 152 2.93 -11.46 7.68
N HIS A 153 3.60 -11.45 6.53
CA HIS A 153 3.32 -10.48 5.47
C HIS A 153 1.96 -10.71 4.78
N HIS A 154 1.26 -11.81 5.05
CA HIS A 154 -0.15 -11.95 4.65
C HIS A 154 -1.09 -11.04 5.44
N LEU A 155 -0.66 -10.46 6.57
CA LEU A 155 -1.43 -9.43 7.27
C LEU A 155 -1.72 -8.21 6.40
N ILE A 156 -0.99 -8.00 5.30
CA ILE A 156 -1.30 -6.92 4.36
C ILE A 156 -2.73 -7.03 3.77
N TYR A 157 -3.31 -8.24 3.67
CA TYR A 157 -4.67 -8.40 3.14
C TYR A 157 -5.74 -7.91 4.10
N PRO A 158 -5.81 -8.37 5.38
CA PRO A 158 -6.73 -7.79 6.34
C PRO A 158 -6.43 -6.32 6.61
N ILE A 159 -5.17 -5.86 6.58
CA ILE A 159 -4.84 -4.43 6.67
C ILE A 159 -5.45 -3.63 5.52
N ALA A 160 -5.40 -4.14 4.28
CA ALA A 160 -6.00 -3.46 3.13
C ALA A 160 -7.53 -3.35 3.27
N LEU A 161 -8.20 -4.42 3.74
CA LEU A 161 -9.64 -4.39 4.01
C LEU A 161 -9.99 -3.44 5.16
N GLY A 162 -9.24 -3.51 6.27
CA GLY A 162 -9.43 -2.65 7.43
C GLY A 162 -9.19 -1.18 7.11
N GLY A 163 -8.15 -0.86 6.34
CA GLY A 163 -7.86 0.49 5.86
C GLY A 163 -8.95 1.04 4.93
N ALA A 164 -9.49 0.21 4.03
CA ALA A 164 -10.62 0.60 3.18
C ALA A 164 -11.90 0.86 4.00
N LEU A 165 -12.19 0.00 4.98
CA LEU A 165 -13.34 0.17 5.88
C LEU A 165 -13.18 1.41 6.76
N HIS A 166 -11.99 1.62 7.33
CA HIS A 166 -11.63 2.82 8.08
C HIS A 166 -11.90 4.08 7.25
N TYR A 167 -11.40 4.12 6.01
CA TYR A 167 -11.60 5.25 5.10
C TYR A 167 -13.08 5.49 4.77
N PHE A 168 -13.83 4.42 4.46
CA PHE A 168 -15.26 4.49 4.18
C PHE A 168 -16.06 5.11 5.33
N LEU A 169 -15.79 4.65 6.56
CA LEU A 169 -16.46 5.15 7.75
C LEU A 169 -16.04 6.58 8.13
N ALA A 170 -14.81 6.99 7.81
CA ALA A 170 -14.28 8.31 8.12
C ALA A 170 -14.89 9.43 7.24
N VAL A 171 -15.08 9.17 5.94
CA VAL A 171 -15.54 10.19 4.97
C VAL A 171 -17.02 10.57 5.15
N LYS A 172 -17.82 9.73 5.85
CA LYS A 172 -19.24 9.95 6.22
C LYS A 172 -20.17 10.45 5.09
N SER A 173 -19.74 10.36 3.82
CA SER A 173 -20.46 10.86 2.65
C SER A 173 -20.39 9.84 1.51
N ILE A 174 -21.48 9.72 0.75
CA ILE A 174 -21.57 8.84 -0.42
C ILE A 174 -20.87 9.55 -1.60
N THR A 175 -19.55 9.55 -1.56
CA THR A 175 -18.70 10.08 -2.64
C THR A 175 -18.06 8.94 -3.41
N THR A 176 -17.76 9.17 -4.69
CA THR A 176 -17.21 8.12 -5.58
C THR A 176 -15.81 7.66 -5.14
N GLY A 177 -15.05 8.51 -4.45
CA GLY A 177 -13.67 8.26 -4.04
C GLY A 177 -13.48 6.95 -3.24
N PRO A 178 -14.14 6.79 -2.07
CA PRO A 178 -14.10 5.55 -1.30
C PRO A 178 -14.43 4.29 -2.09
N PHE A 179 -15.47 4.32 -2.93
CA PHE A 179 -15.90 3.15 -3.69
C PHE A 179 -14.84 2.69 -4.70
N ILE A 180 -14.12 3.61 -5.35
CA ILE A 180 -13.03 3.25 -6.28
C ILE A 180 -11.92 2.49 -5.54
N HIS A 181 -11.54 2.93 -4.35
CA HIS A 181 -10.48 2.28 -3.58
C HIS A 181 -10.91 0.92 -3.03
N ILE A 182 -12.15 0.82 -2.53
CA ILE A 182 -12.76 -0.45 -2.10
C ILE A 182 -12.81 -1.43 -3.27
N ALA A 183 -13.30 -1.01 -4.43
CA ALA A 183 -13.39 -1.85 -5.63
C ALA A 183 -12.00 -2.31 -6.09
N ALA A 184 -11.01 -1.42 -6.11
CA ALA A 184 -9.63 -1.76 -6.45
C ALA A 184 -9.05 -2.81 -5.49
N ILE A 185 -9.24 -2.64 -4.18
CA ILE A 185 -8.76 -3.59 -3.17
C ILE A 185 -9.48 -4.92 -3.30
N ALA A 186 -10.80 -4.92 -3.45
CA ALA A 186 -11.61 -6.12 -3.64
C ALA A 186 -11.14 -6.92 -4.88
N LEU A 187 -10.93 -6.25 -6.01
CA LEU A 187 -10.43 -6.87 -7.24
C LEU A 187 -9.03 -7.46 -7.05
N LEU A 188 -8.12 -6.72 -6.42
CA LEU A 188 -6.73 -7.16 -6.18
C LEU A 188 -6.66 -8.35 -5.20
N LEU A 189 -7.54 -8.39 -4.20
CA LEU A 189 -7.65 -9.50 -3.27
C LEU A 189 -8.31 -10.72 -3.92
N ALA A 190 -9.35 -10.52 -4.73
CA ALA A 190 -10.01 -11.59 -5.49
C ALA A 190 -9.05 -12.27 -6.49
N TYR A 191 -8.07 -11.52 -7.03
CA TYR A 191 -7.03 -12.10 -7.88
C TYR A 191 -6.16 -13.14 -7.15
N ARG A 192 -5.99 -13.04 -5.83
CA ARG A 192 -5.06 -13.88 -5.05
C ARG A 192 -5.42 -15.38 -5.09
N PRO A 193 -6.66 -15.81 -4.78
CA PRO A 193 -7.05 -17.21 -4.93
C PRO A 193 -7.07 -17.65 -6.40
N LEU A 194 -7.45 -16.77 -7.33
CA LEU A 194 -7.54 -17.05 -8.76
C LEU A 194 -6.17 -17.15 -9.45
N ARG A 195 -5.09 -16.68 -8.81
CA ARG A 195 -3.74 -16.67 -9.38
C ARG A 195 -3.26 -18.06 -9.81
N LYS A 196 -3.40 -19.07 -8.94
CA LYS A 196 -2.93 -20.45 -9.24
C LYS A 196 -3.59 -21.02 -10.50
N PRO A 197 -4.93 -21.04 -10.64
CA PRO A 197 -5.57 -21.55 -11.85
C PRO A 197 -5.23 -20.73 -13.09
N ILE A 198 -5.23 -19.39 -13.02
CA ILE A 198 -4.89 -18.52 -14.17
C ILE A 198 -3.46 -18.81 -14.68
N MET A 199 -2.49 -18.98 -13.77
CA MET A 199 -1.11 -19.28 -14.16
C MET A 199 -0.95 -20.69 -14.72
N ARG A 200 -1.69 -21.69 -14.22
CA ARG A 200 -1.69 -23.05 -14.79
C ARG A 200 -2.24 -23.04 -16.21
N TRP A 201 -3.35 -22.36 -16.43
CA TRP A 201 -3.97 -22.21 -17.75
C TRP A 201 -3.05 -21.49 -18.76
N LYS A 202 -2.41 -20.38 -18.37
CA LYS A 202 -1.43 -19.68 -19.22
C LYS A 202 -0.24 -20.57 -19.60
N ARG A 203 0.27 -21.38 -18.67
CA ARG A 203 1.37 -22.32 -18.94
C ARG A 203 0.94 -23.42 -19.92
N ALA A 204 -0.26 -23.98 -19.73
CA ALA A 204 -0.82 -25.00 -20.60
C ALA A 204 -1.02 -24.49 -22.04
N ARG A 205 -1.52 -23.26 -22.21
CA ARG A 205 -1.62 -22.63 -23.54
C ARG A 205 -0.24 -22.48 -24.21
N LYS A 206 0.75 -21.98 -23.47
CA LYS A 206 2.10 -21.79 -24.01
C LYS A 206 2.77 -23.11 -24.43
N SER A 207 2.52 -24.21 -23.72
CA SER A 207 3.03 -25.53 -24.12
C SER A 207 2.38 -26.09 -25.38
N VAL A 208 1.12 -25.75 -25.64
CA VAL A 208 0.42 -26.13 -26.89
C VAL A 208 0.96 -25.34 -28.08
N ASP A 209 1.25 -24.04 -27.91
CA ASP A 209 1.73 -23.16 -28.98
C ASP A 209 3.24 -23.27 -29.25
N SER A 210 3.98 -24.11 -28.50
CA SER A 210 5.43 -24.28 -28.70
C SER A 210 5.69 -25.38 -29.75
N PRO A 211 6.39 -25.10 -30.86
CA PRO A 211 6.71 -26.12 -31.84
C PRO A 211 7.52 -27.25 -31.21
N GLN A 212 7.13 -28.50 -31.45
CA GLN A 212 7.91 -29.67 -31.04
C GLN A 212 9.33 -29.52 -31.60
N PRO A 213 10.39 -29.71 -30.77
CA PRO A 213 11.73 -29.76 -31.30
C PRO A 213 11.79 -30.93 -32.27
N ALA A 214 12.07 -30.65 -33.55
CA ALA A 214 12.27 -31.67 -34.56
C ALA A 214 13.37 -32.61 -34.06
N HIS A 215 13.02 -33.88 -33.81
CA HIS A 215 13.97 -34.93 -33.51
C HIS A 215 15.06 -34.92 -34.60
N ARG A 216 16.30 -34.63 -34.21
CA ARG A 216 17.53 -34.85 -34.98
C ARG A 216 18.39 -35.82 -34.19
#